data_AF-A0AAE2C4X6-F1
#
_entry.id   AF-A0AAE2C4X6-F1
#
_cell.length_a   1.000
_cell.length_b   1.000
_cell.length_c   1.000
_cell.angle_alpha   90.00
_cell.angle_beta   90.00
_cell.angle_gamma   90.00
#
_symmetry.space_group_name_H-M   'P 1'
#
loop_
_entity.id
_entity.type
_entity.pdbx_description
1 polymer ?
#
loop_
_entity_poly.entity_id
_entity_poly.type
_entity_poly.pdbx_seq_one_letter_code
_entity_poly.pdbx_strand_id
1 'polypeptide(L)'
;MYELSHSLRKNKNELLWLACVALTDQFVHERLTDERYQAGVMELEQHINSSGNLDAVTSVTLKDGTKVTVPDSSRISYEDEPRLMLLQEWNLFDSMLCSSYIATKLKTWSDNGLKKMQLLLARMGFAREECKQKFQYMSVEIKHRMKDMFEQYLPEFGLTDFYYRGFLLLHGYSSKISAADVVYGVTALLESSVESDGSSGSKQFGIAYDALSLNKLDKLETGMRQAIKVQRAVLRQGSTAITKKGSIRSGSKFRWVKLEDSADTKLLCHPQALTKFGYFLMDALREKGARMKPLICVCYTQEQKKVLIVGICGKPRLGAVQGNAFGIAFRSAAEETGAEYFHELFESSWIVLETVAVNSFMIRLTEKLL
;
A
#
# COMPACT_ATOMS: atom_id res chain seq x y z
N MET A 1 11.25 19.19 -0.40
CA MET A 1 11.09 19.77 -1.76
C MET A 1 9.96 20.79 -1.82
N TYR A 2 8.75 20.46 -1.35
CA TYR A 2 7.65 21.44 -1.31
C TYR A 2 8.00 22.69 -0.49
N GLU A 3 8.46 22.53 0.76
CA GLU A 3 8.93 23.63 1.61
C GLU A 3 10.00 24.52 0.96
N LEU A 4 10.93 23.91 0.22
CA LEU A 4 11.93 24.65 -0.54
C LEU A 4 11.26 25.50 -1.64
N SER A 5 10.28 24.95 -2.33
CA SER A 5 9.51 25.70 -3.34
C SER A 5 8.66 26.81 -2.72
N HIS A 6 8.06 26.54 -1.56
CA HIS A 6 7.25 27.50 -0.80
C HIS A 6 8.10 28.68 -0.31
N SER A 7 9.26 28.42 0.30
CA SER A 7 10.20 29.47 0.73
C SER A 7 10.72 30.32 -0.44
N LEU A 8 10.89 29.72 -1.63
CA LEU A 8 11.26 30.42 -2.86
C LEU A 8 10.07 31.09 -3.58
N ARG A 9 8.85 31.00 -3.04
CA ARG A 9 7.60 31.47 -3.66
C ARG A 9 7.35 30.93 -5.07
N LYS A 10 7.77 29.68 -5.32
CA LYS A 10 7.58 28.93 -6.57
C LYS A 10 6.68 27.71 -6.36
N ASN A 11 5.95 27.65 -5.25
CA ASN A 11 5.02 26.59 -4.96
C ASN A 11 3.88 26.56 -6.00
N LYS A 12 3.56 25.35 -6.46
CA LYS A 12 2.45 25.07 -7.37
C LYS A 12 1.51 24.07 -6.69
N ASN A 13 0.23 24.09 -7.05
CA ASN A 13 -0.75 23.09 -6.56
C ASN A 13 -0.29 21.67 -6.88
N GLU A 14 0.32 21.44 -8.05
CA GLU A 14 0.90 20.12 -8.41
C GLU A 14 1.96 19.65 -7.41
N LEU A 15 2.84 20.54 -6.94
CA LEU A 15 3.88 20.19 -5.97
C LEU A 15 3.29 19.90 -4.58
N LEU A 16 2.22 20.62 -4.20
CA LEU A 16 1.49 20.36 -2.96
C LEU A 16 0.81 18.98 -3.04
N TRP A 17 0.17 18.68 -4.16
CA TRP A 17 -0.46 17.37 -4.40
C TRP A 17 0.55 16.23 -4.33
N LEU A 18 1.72 16.38 -4.97
CA LEU A 18 2.78 15.38 -4.90
C LEU A 18 3.33 15.21 -3.47
N ALA A 19 3.32 16.27 -2.65
CA ALA A 19 3.67 16.17 -1.24
C ALA A 19 2.64 15.36 -0.44
N CYS A 20 1.33 15.57 -0.69
CA CYS A 20 0.26 14.73 -0.14
C CYS A 20 0.44 13.25 -0.53
N VAL A 21 0.64 12.97 -1.82
CA VAL A 21 0.89 11.61 -2.33
C VAL A 21 2.12 10.98 -1.67
N ALA A 22 3.21 11.73 -1.51
CA ALA A 22 4.43 11.24 -0.87
C ALA A 22 4.25 10.93 0.63
N LEU A 23 3.50 11.77 1.37
CA LEU A 23 3.18 11.48 2.77
C LEU A 23 2.30 10.24 2.88
N THR A 24 1.29 10.12 2.00
CA THR A 24 0.42 8.93 1.94
C THR A 24 1.19 7.68 1.55
N ASP A 25 2.21 7.76 0.68
CA ASP A 25 3.09 6.63 0.33
C ASP A 25 3.77 6.05 1.58
N GLN A 26 4.33 6.92 2.42
CA GLN A 26 5.01 6.49 3.63
C GLN A 26 4.05 5.87 4.66
N PHE A 27 2.80 6.35 4.71
CA PHE A 27 1.76 5.80 5.57
C PHE A 27 1.23 4.44 5.08
N VAL A 28 0.82 4.36 3.82
CA VAL A 28 0.28 3.14 3.19
C VAL A 28 1.29 1.99 3.22
N HIS A 29 2.58 2.31 3.12
CA HIS A 29 3.68 1.35 3.20
C HIS A 29 4.23 1.12 4.60
N GLU A 30 3.56 1.63 5.65
CA GLU A 30 3.89 1.38 7.06
C GLU A 30 5.31 1.84 7.45
N ARG A 31 5.84 2.84 6.74
CA ARG A 31 7.16 3.45 6.99
C ARG A 31 7.12 4.54 8.07
N LEU A 32 5.94 5.07 8.34
CA LEU A 32 5.70 6.06 9.39
C LEU A 32 4.87 5.49 10.53
N THR A 33 5.12 6.02 11.73
CA THR A 33 4.21 5.94 12.87
C THR A 33 2.94 6.75 12.60
N ASP A 34 1.80 6.36 13.18
CA ASP A 34 0.56 7.11 13.09
C ASP A 34 0.73 8.56 13.57
N GLU A 35 1.50 8.81 14.64
CA GLU A 35 1.69 10.16 15.19
C GLU A 35 2.45 11.08 14.22
N ARG A 36 3.50 10.57 13.56
CA ARG A 36 4.24 11.31 12.53
C ARG A 36 3.40 11.56 11.28
N TYR A 37 2.56 10.60 10.91
CA TYR A 37 1.60 10.80 9.82
C TYR A 37 0.64 11.95 10.16
N GLN A 38 0.04 11.94 11.35
CA GLN A 38 -0.86 13.02 11.79
C GLN A 38 -0.16 14.39 11.81
N ALA A 39 1.08 14.46 12.30
CA ALA A 39 1.86 15.70 12.29
C ALA A 39 2.08 16.23 10.86
N GLY A 40 2.47 15.36 9.92
CA GLY A 40 2.63 15.74 8.51
C GLY A 40 1.32 16.12 7.84
N VAL A 41 0.21 15.46 8.21
CA VAL A 41 -1.13 15.80 7.73
C VAL A 41 -1.50 17.22 8.17
N MET A 42 -1.31 17.55 9.46
CA MET A 42 -1.61 18.89 9.98
C MET A 42 -0.83 19.98 9.24
N GLU A 43 0.45 19.74 8.93
CA GLU A 43 1.28 20.67 8.15
C GLU A 43 0.74 20.86 6.72
N LEU A 44 0.40 19.76 6.04
CA LEU A 44 -0.17 19.83 4.69
C LEU A 44 -1.57 20.47 4.67
N GLU A 45 -2.41 20.23 5.68
CA GLU A 45 -3.71 20.90 5.83
C GLU A 45 -3.55 22.41 5.96
N GLN A 46 -2.56 22.87 6.75
CA GLN A 46 -2.25 24.29 6.84
C GLN A 46 -1.85 24.87 5.48
N HIS A 47 -1.03 24.16 4.71
CA HIS A 47 -0.68 24.59 3.35
C HIS A 47 -1.88 24.60 2.41
N ILE A 48 -2.74 23.58 2.48
CA ILE A 48 -3.98 23.51 1.69
C ILE A 48 -4.90 24.69 2.01
N ASN A 49 -5.05 25.05 3.28
CA ASN A 49 -5.92 26.14 3.71
C ASN A 49 -5.36 27.54 3.42
N SER A 50 -4.04 27.70 3.46
CA SER A 50 -3.37 29.00 3.29
C SER A 50 -2.99 29.31 1.84
N SER A 51 -2.67 28.29 1.05
CA SER A 51 -2.10 28.43 -0.29
C SER A 51 -2.57 27.39 -1.29
N GLY A 52 -3.18 26.28 -0.83
CA GLY A 52 -3.79 25.30 -1.70
C GLY A 52 -5.03 25.88 -2.34
N ASN A 53 -5.21 25.58 -3.62
CA ASN A 53 -6.37 26.05 -4.38
C ASN A 53 -6.43 27.56 -4.54
N LEU A 54 -5.27 28.23 -4.61
CA LEU A 54 -5.18 29.56 -5.21
C LEU A 54 -5.97 29.50 -6.52
N ASP A 55 -7.09 30.21 -6.59
CA ASP A 55 -7.99 30.27 -7.74
C ASP A 55 -7.20 30.86 -8.90
N ALA A 56 -6.45 30.01 -9.61
CA ALA A 56 -5.95 30.32 -10.92
C ALA A 56 -7.17 30.32 -11.83
N VAL A 57 -7.85 31.46 -11.88
CA VAL A 57 -8.95 31.67 -12.81
C VAL A 57 -8.32 31.70 -14.20
N THR A 58 -8.38 30.58 -14.90
CA THR A 58 -7.86 30.44 -16.26
C THR A 58 -8.94 30.95 -17.22
N SER A 59 -8.78 32.16 -17.74
CA SER A 59 -9.68 32.68 -18.76
C SER A 59 -9.39 32.01 -20.10
N VAL A 60 -10.31 31.19 -20.61
CA VAL A 60 -10.24 30.62 -21.97
C VAL A 60 -11.03 31.53 -22.90
N THR A 61 -10.40 31.97 -24.00
CA THR A 61 -11.11 32.72 -25.04
C THR A 61 -11.61 31.74 -26.09
N LEU A 62 -12.93 31.61 -26.22
CA LEU A 62 -13.57 30.78 -27.23
C LEU A 62 -13.33 31.37 -28.64
N LYS A 63 -13.57 30.56 -29.69
CA LYS A 63 -13.34 30.96 -31.10
C LYS A 63 -14.17 32.17 -31.55
N ASP A 64 -15.23 32.49 -30.83
CA ASP A 64 -16.12 33.64 -31.04
C ASP A 64 -15.67 34.91 -30.28
N GLY A 65 -14.55 34.85 -29.54
CA GLY A 65 -14.05 35.96 -28.73
C GLY A 65 -14.61 36.03 -27.30
N THR A 66 -15.50 35.11 -26.92
CA THR A 66 -16.06 35.06 -25.56
C THR A 66 -15.00 34.57 -24.57
N LYS A 67 -14.65 35.41 -23.58
CA LYS A 67 -13.76 35.03 -22.48
C LYS A 67 -14.58 34.30 -21.41
N VAL A 68 -14.42 32.99 -21.33
CA VAL A 68 -15.02 32.17 -20.27
C VAL A 68 -13.97 31.96 -19.18
N THR A 69 -14.30 32.32 -17.94
CA THR A 69 -13.53 31.90 -16.77
C THR A 69 -13.73 30.42 -16.56
N VAL A 70 -12.70 29.64 -16.86
CA VAL A 70 -12.65 28.22 -16.53
C VAL A 70 -11.91 28.15 -15.19
N PRO A 71 -12.54 27.67 -14.11
CA PRO A 71 -11.83 27.40 -12.87
C PRO A 71 -10.68 26.45 -13.18
N ASP A 72 -9.44 26.73 -12.74
CA ASP A 72 -8.37 25.76 -12.90
C ASP A 72 -8.83 24.43 -12.29
N SER A 73 -8.73 23.41 -13.11
CA SER A 73 -9.52 22.18 -13.03
C SER A 73 -9.10 21.25 -11.90
N SER A 74 -8.35 21.71 -10.90
CA SER A 74 -7.69 20.85 -9.92
C SER A 74 -7.71 21.47 -8.51
N ARG A 75 -8.57 20.95 -7.63
CA ARG A 75 -8.68 21.38 -6.22
C ARG A 75 -8.26 20.26 -5.27
N ILE A 76 -7.33 20.54 -4.37
CA ILE A 76 -6.91 19.64 -3.30
C ILE A 76 -7.83 19.86 -2.09
N SER A 77 -8.31 18.76 -1.53
CA SER A 77 -9.12 18.71 -0.31
C SER A 77 -8.59 17.59 0.58
N TYR A 78 -9.02 17.59 1.83
CA TYR A 78 -8.72 16.54 2.79
C TYR A 78 -10.04 16.05 3.39
N GLU A 79 -10.16 14.75 3.57
CA GLU A 79 -11.36 14.10 4.10
C GLU A 79 -10.94 12.87 4.93
N ASP A 80 -11.82 12.39 5.80
CA ASP A 80 -11.59 11.12 6.49
C ASP A 80 -11.91 9.97 5.53
N GLU A 81 -10.89 9.26 5.09
CA GLU A 81 -11.01 8.17 4.13
C GLU A 81 -11.03 6.82 4.85
N PRO A 82 -11.87 5.87 4.42
CA PRO A 82 -11.87 4.53 4.98
C PRO A 82 -10.59 3.80 4.58
N ARG A 83 -10.08 2.91 5.44
CA ARG A 83 -8.96 2.00 5.16
C ARG A 83 -9.37 0.88 4.18
N LEU A 84 -9.92 1.26 3.04
CA LEU A 84 -10.32 0.41 1.93
C LEU A 84 -9.46 0.74 0.72
N MET A 85 -8.80 -0.27 0.18
CA MET A 85 -7.91 -0.10 -0.97
C MET A 85 -8.74 0.01 -2.25
N LEU A 86 -8.50 1.07 -3.04
CA LEU A 86 -9.01 1.24 -4.41
C LEU A 86 -10.52 1.06 -4.52
N LEU A 87 -11.29 1.61 -3.58
CA LEU A 87 -12.73 1.41 -3.49
C LEU A 87 -13.46 1.78 -4.79
N GLN A 88 -13.03 2.85 -5.46
CA GLN A 88 -13.60 3.32 -6.73
C GLN A 88 -13.34 2.36 -7.90
N GLU A 89 -12.26 1.57 -7.86
CA GLU A 89 -11.89 0.59 -8.88
C GLU A 89 -12.47 -0.81 -8.58
N TRP A 90 -13.12 -0.96 -7.42
CA TRP A 90 -13.64 -2.23 -6.95
C TRP A 90 -15.16 -2.22 -6.73
N ASN A 91 -15.63 -3.30 -6.12
CA ASN A 91 -16.91 -3.38 -5.45
C ASN A 91 -16.61 -3.33 -3.94
N LEU A 92 -17.60 -2.94 -3.15
CA LEU A 92 -17.42 -2.80 -1.71
C LEU A 92 -17.00 -4.10 -1.04
N PHE A 93 -17.64 -5.22 -1.41
CA PHE A 93 -17.44 -6.52 -0.77
C PHE A 93 -15.98 -6.97 -0.85
N ASP A 94 -15.42 -6.95 -2.04
CA ASP A 94 -14.08 -7.43 -2.28
C ASP A 94 -13.01 -6.41 -1.82
N SER A 95 -13.29 -5.09 -1.88
CA SER A 95 -12.40 -4.07 -1.29
C SER A 95 -12.27 -4.28 0.22
N MET A 96 -13.38 -4.60 0.90
CA MET A 96 -13.34 -5.01 2.30
C MET A 96 -12.61 -6.34 2.51
N LEU A 97 -12.85 -7.33 1.64
CA LEU A 97 -12.21 -8.64 1.73
C LEU A 97 -10.69 -8.57 1.64
N CYS A 98 -10.18 -7.70 0.78
CA CYS A 98 -8.77 -7.55 0.49
C CYS A 98 -8.08 -6.41 1.23
N SER A 99 -8.81 -5.56 1.95
CA SER A 99 -8.20 -4.61 2.88
C SER A 99 -7.47 -5.38 3.99
N SER A 100 -6.17 -5.13 4.13
CA SER A 100 -5.33 -5.78 5.15
C SER A 100 -5.89 -5.58 6.57
N TYR A 101 -6.47 -4.41 6.85
CA TYR A 101 -7.07 -4.11 8.15
C TYR A 101 -8.28 -5.00 8.45
N ILE A 102 -9.27 -5.03 7.54
CA ILE A 102 -10.48 -5.83 7.73
C ILE A 102 -10.16 -7.33 7.68
N ALA A 103 -9.35 -7.74 6.72
CA ALA A 103 -9.01 -9.15 6.51
C ALA A 103 -8.39 -9.77 7.76
N THR A 104 -7.51 -9.03 8.44
CA THR A 104 -6.83 -9.48 9.67
C THR A 104 -7.74 -9.46 10.89
N LYS A 105 -8.50 -8.38 11.09
CA LYS A 105 -9.45 -8.22 12.21
C LYS A 105 -10.59 -9.24 12.16
N LEU A 106 -11.22 -9.41 11.00
CA LEU A 106 -12.33 -10.35 10.82
C LEU A 106 -11.88 -11.77 10.50
N LYS A 107 -10.59 -11.98 10.23
CA LYS A 107 -10.00 -13.29 9.88
C LYS A 107 -10.66 -13.90 8.65
N THR A 108 -10.76 -13.10 7.58
CA THR A 108 -11.51 -13.43 6.34
C THR A 108 -10.91 -14.60 5.56
N TRP A 109 -9.70 -15.04 5.90
CA TRP A 109 -9.11 -16.31 5.43
C TRP A 109 -9.82 -17.58 5.96
N SER A 110 -10.84 -17.43 6.80
CA SER A 110 -11.68 -18.51 7.31
C SER A 110 -13.13 -18.33 6.89
N ASP A 111 -13.86 -19.43 6.68
CA ASP A 111 -15.29 -19.38 6.34
C ASP A 111 -16.11 -18.62 7.40
N ASN A 112 -15.74 -18.77 8.67
CA ASN A 112 -16.39 -18.04 9.76
C ASN A 112 -16.13 -16.53 9.68
N GLY A 113 -14.89 -16.12 9.38
CA GLY A 113 -14.56 -14.72 9.17
C GLY A 113 -15.28 -14.12 7.97
N LEU A 114 -15.39 -14.87 6.88
CA LEU A 114 -16.15 -14.47 5.70
C LEU A 114 -17.65 -14.30 6.01
N LYS A 115 -18.24 -15.23 6.77
CA LYS A 115 -19.64 -15.13 7.24
C LYS A 115 -19.84 -13.92 8.15
N LYS A 116 -18.88 -13.61 9.03
CA LYS A 116 -18.93 -12.39 9.87
C LYS A 116 -18.92 -11.12 9.04
N MET A 117 -18.09 -11.04 8.00
CA MET A 117 -18.07 -9.89 7.10
C MET A 117 -19.38 -9.75 6.31
N GLN A 118 -19.96 -10.87 5.86
CA GLN A 118 -21.28 -10.86 5.22
C GLN A 118 -22.39 -10.42 6.19
N LEU A 119 -22.35 -10.89 7.43
CA LEU A 119 -23.28 -10.49 8.48
C LEU A 119 -23.17 -8.98 8.78
N LEU A 120 -21.95 -8.44 8.84
CA LEU A 120 -21.71 -7.00 9.02
C LEU A 120 -22.40 -6.17 7.92
N LEU A 121 -22.19 -6.52 6.65
CA LEU A 121 -22.84 -5.86 5.52
C LEU A 121 -24.36 -5.98 5.58
N ALA A 122 -24.87 -7.16 5.97
CA ALA A 122 -26.31 -7.38 6.14
C ALA A 122 -26.91 -6.53 7.27
N ARG A 123 -26.19 -6.35 8.39
CA ARG A 123 -26.64 -5.51 9.52
C ARG A 123 -26.69 -4.03 9.16
N MET A 124 -25.82 -3.57 8.26
CA MET A 124 -25.87 -2.22 7.69
C MET A 124 -27.00 -2.02 6.67
N GLY A 125 -27.72 -3.09 6.32
CA GLY A 125 -28.79 -3.05 5.33
C GLY A 125 -28.28 -2.95 3.89
N PHE A 126 -27.00 -3.28 3.63
CA PHE A 126 -26.47 -3.27 2.27
C PHE A 126 -26.78 -4.59 1.57
N ALA A 127 -27.58 -4.51 0.50
CA ALA A 127 -27.92 -5.69 -0.30
C ALA A 127 -26.65 -6.33 -0.88
N ARG A 128 -26.65 -7.66 -0.97
CA ARG A 128 -25.50 -8.43 -1.48
C ARG A 128 -25.16 -8.05 -2.92
N GLU A 129 -26.17 -7.78 -3.74
CA GLU A 129 -26.02 -7.37 -5.14
C GLU A 129 -25.33 -6.00 -5.24
N GLU A 130 -25.79 -5.03 -4.43
CA GLU A 130 -25.17 -3.71 -4.30
C GLU A 130 -23.70 -3.81 -3.86
N CYS A 131 -23.38 -4.68 -2.88
CA CYS A 131 -22.00 -4.83 -2.41
C CYS A 131 -21.07 -5.47 -3.45
N LYS A 132 -21.61 -6.21 -4.43
CA LYS A 132 -20.84 -6.95 -5.43
C LYS A 132 -20.76 -6.27 -6.80
N GLN A 133 -21.61 -5.30 -7.08
CA GLN A 133 -21.45 -4.44 -8.25
C GLN A 133 -20.33 -3.41 -8.05
N LYS A 134 -19.80 -2.87 -9.15
CA LYS A 134 -18.77 -1.82 -9.06
C LYS A 134 -19.28 -0.67 -8.20
N PHE A 135 -18.42 -0.16 -7.31
CA PHE A 135 -18.76 0.91 -6.38
C PHE A 135 -19.26 2.15 -7.11
N GLN A 136 -18.70 2.47 -8.28
CA GLN A 136 -19.18 3.57 -9.13
C GLN A 136 -20.68 3.46 -9.45
N TYR A 137 -21.21 2.25 -9.65
CA TYR A 137 -22.61 1.99 -9.98
C TYR A 137 -23.51 1.72 -8.76
N MET A 138 -22.93 1.58 -7.57
CA MET A 138 -23.69 1.44 -6.32
C MET A 138 -24.62 2.63 -6.10
N SER A 139 -25.83 2.35 -5.60
CA SER A 139 -26.85 3.35 -5.37
C SER A 139 -26.35 4.52 -4.51
N VAL A 140 -26.80 5.72 -4.87
CA VAL A 140 -26.36 6.96 -4.24
C VAL A 140 -26.81 7.00 -2.77
N GLU A 141 -27.97 6.45 -2.46
CA GLU A 141 -28.54 6.34 -1.12
C GLU A 141 -27.70 5.45 -0.20
N ILE A 142 -27.10 4.37 -0.72
CA ILE A 142 -26.18 3.53 0.05
C ILE A 142 -24.88 4.28 0.31
N LYS A 143 -24.31 4.94 -0.71
CA LYS A 143 -23.07 5.72 -0.57
C LYS A 143 -23.22 6.84 0.48
N HIS A 144 -24.33 7.57 0.48
CA HIS A 144 -24.58 8.65 1.44
C HIS A 144 -24.66 8.14 2.88
N ARG A 145 -25.32 7.00 3.11
CA ARG A 145 -25.45 6.42 4.46
C ARG A 145 -24.25 5.57 4.87
N MET A 146 -23.31 5.31 3.97
CA MET A 146 -22.21 4.37 4.20
C MET A 146 -21.34 4.78 5.39
N LYS A 147 -21.01 6.07 5.49
CA LYS A 147 -20.19 6.59 6.59
C LYS A 147 -20.86 6.36 7.94
N ASP A 148 -22.11 6.77 8.08
CA ASP A 148 -22.89 6.60 9.31
C ASP A 148 -23.03 5.12 9.71
N MET A 149 -23.32 4.25 8.74
CA MET A 149 -23.41 2.81 8.99
C MET A 149 -22.08 2.20 9.42
N PHE A 150 -20.96 2.67 8.85
CA PHE A 150 -19.64 2.24 9.26
C PHE A 150 -19.31 2.69 10.70
N GLU A 151 -19.57 3.95 11.03
CA GLU A 151 -19.34 4.47 12.38
C GLU A 151 -20.21 3.76 13.43
N GLN A 152 -21.44 3.40 13.08
CA GLN A 152 -22.35 2.70 13.99
C GLN A 152 -21.96 1.22 14.21
N TYR A 153 -21.70 0.46 13.15
CA TYR A 153 -21.62 -1.02 13.24
C TYR A 153 -20.20 -1.58 13.28
N LEU A 154 -19.19 -0.89 12.71
CA LEU A 154 -17.81 -1.41 12.70
C LEU A 154 -17.20 -1.59 14.11
N PRO A 155 -17.43 -0.70 15.09
CA PRO A 155 -16.87 -0.87 16.44
C PRO A 155 -17.30 -2.17 17.11
N GLU A 156 -18.54 -2.64 16.88
CA GLU A 156 -19.05 -3.91 17.43
C GLU A 156 -18.24 -5.13 16.95
N PHE A 157 -17.54 -5.00 15.82
CA PHE A 157 -16.69 -6.04 15.23
C PHE A 157 -15.20 -5.83 15.50
N GLY A 158 -14.84 -4.84 16.33
CA GLY A 158 -13.44 -4.52 16.67
C GLY A 158 -12.71 -3.73 15.57
N LEU A 159 -13.46 -3.09 14.67
CA LEU A 159 -12.95 -2.25 13.58
C LEU A 159 -13.04 -0.77 13.97
N THR A 160 -12.33 -0.36 15.02
CA THR A 160 -12.41 1.01 15.59
C THR A 160 -11.61 2.03 14.78
N ASP A 161 -10.46 1.64 14.25
CA ASP A 161 -9.50 2.54 13.60
C ASP A 161 -9.68 2.52 12.08
N PHE A 162 -10.94 2.55 11.63
CA PHE A 162 -11.27 2.29 10.24
C PHE A 162 -11.03 3.47 9.31
N TYR A 163 -11.12 4.70 9.83
CA TYR A 163 -10.86 5.91 9.07
C TYR A 163 -9.48 6.46 9.38
N TYR A 164 -8.88 7.11 8.39
CA TYR A 164 -7.67 7.90 8.54
C TYR A 164 -7.84 9.21 7.77
N ARG A 165 -7.08 10.23 8.16
CA ARG A 165 -7.12 11.51 7.45
C ARG A 165 -6.40 11.38 6.12
N GLY A 166 -7.12 11.56 5.01
CA GLY A 166 -6.62 11.38 3.65
C GLY A 166 -6.69 12.66 2.82
N PHE A 167 -6.20 12.59 1.59
CA PHE A 167 -6.12 13.71 0.66
C PHE A 167 -6.78 13.35 -0.67
N LEU A 168 -7.63 14.23 -1.16
CA LEU A 168 -8.39 14.07 -2.38
C LEU A 168 -8.06 15.21 -3.35
N LEU A 169 -7.80 14.84 -4.61
CA LEU A 169 -7.73 15.78 -5.72
C LEU A 169 -9.03 15.72 -6.51
N LEU A 170 -9.72 16.86 -6.57
CA LEU A 170 -10.84 17.08 -7.47
C LEU A 170 -10.27 17.53 -8.80
N HIS A 171 -10.31 16.67 -9.81
CA HIS A 171 -9.83 16.97 -11.15
C HIS A 171 -11.00 17.04 -12.16
N GLY A 172 -11.10 18.14 -12.90
CA GLY A 172 -12.19 18.42 -13.83
C GLY A 172 -13.55 18.58 -13.14
N TYR A 173 -14.60 18.11 -13.81
CA TYR A 173 -15.99 18.34 -13.40
C TYR A 173 -16.53 17.32 -12.38
N SER A 174 -15.92 16.15 -12.21
CA SER A 174 -16.44 15.10 -11.30
C SER A 174 -15.44 14.05 -10.80
N SER A 175 -14.19 14.04 -11.29
CA SER A 175 -13.25 12.98 -10.92
C SER A 175 -12.57 13.31 -9.60
N LYS A 176 -12.95 12.59 -8.53
CA LYS A 176 -12.22 12.61 -7.26
C LYS A 176 -11.14 11.53 -7.29
N ILE A 177 -9.89 11.91 -7.02
CA ILE A 177 -8.74 11.01 -6.99
C ILE A 177 -8.16 11.02 -5.58
N SER A 178 -8.15 9.86 -4.93
CA SER A 178 -7.50 9.70 -3.62
C SER A 178 -5.98 9.61 -3.77
N ALA A 179 -5.25 10.25 -2.86
CA ALA A 179 -3.80 10.12 -2.79
C ALA A 179 -3.37 8.66 -2.56
N ALA A 180 -4.13 7.89 -1.78
CA ALA A 180 -3.85 6.48 -1.55
C ALA A 180 -4.03 5.65 -2.82
N ASP A 181 -5.07 5.93 -3.62
CA ASP A 181 -5.31 5.26 -4.90
C ASP A 181 -4.17 5.54 -5.89
N VAL A 182 -3.66 6.79 -5.93
CA VAL A 182 -2.46 7.15 -6.70
C VAL A 182 -1.25 6.34 -6.26
N VAL A 183 -0.98 6.28 -4.95
CA VAL A 183 0.13 5.51 -4.38
C VAL A 183 0.03 4.04 -4.79
N TYR A 184 -1.13 3.41 -4.62
CA TYR A 184 -1.32 2.01 -4.99
C TYR A 184 -1.07 1.78 -6.49
N GLY A 185 -1.64 2.63 -7.35
CA GLY A 185 -1.49 2.50 -8.80
C GLY A 185 -0.06 2.69 -9.27
N VAL A 186 0.60 3.77 -8.83
CA VAL A 186 1.99 4.08 -9.19
C VAL A 186 2.96 3.03 -8.66
N THR A 187 2.74 2.55 -7.42
CA THR A 187 3.59 1.50 -6.84
C THR A 187 3.45 0.19 -7.61
N ALA A 188 2.23 -0.19 -7.99
CA ALA A 188 2.03 -1.41 -8.76
C ALA A 188 2.63 -1.34 -10.17
N LEU A 189 2.63 -0.15 -10.80
CA LEU A 189 3.40 0.07 -12.02
C LEU A 189 4.87 -0.17 -11.73
N LEU A 190 5.48 0.46 -10.72
CA LEU A 190 6.90 0.22 -10.40
C LEU A 190 7.22 -1.26 -10.13
N GLU A 191 6.31 -1.98 -9.49
CA GLU A 191 6.43 -3.41 -9.16
C GLU A 191 6.23 -4.34 -10.38
N SER A 192 5.63 -3.86 -11.47
CA SER A 192 5.35 -4.68 -12.65
C SER A 192 6.62 -4.88 -13.48
N SER A 193 7.44 -5.87 -13.13
CA SER A 193 8.52 -6.32 -14.01
C SER A 193 7.93 -7.16 -15.14
N VAL A 194 7.90 -6.61 -16.36
CA VAL A 194 7.77 -7.43 -17.57
C VAL A 194 9.03 -8.29 -17.67
N GLU A 195 8.86 -9.58 -17.91
CA GLU A 195 9.93 -10.57 -18.05
C GLU A 195 11.03 -10.12 -19.03
N SER A 196 12.26 -10.54 -18.72
CA SER A 196 13.41 -10.72 -19.63
C SER A 196 13.92 -9.51 -20.43
N ASP A 197 14.51 -8.52 -19.74
CA ASP A 197 15.76 -7.89 -20.17
C ASP A 197 16.14 -6.80 -19.16
N GLY A 198 17.43 -6.69 -18.80
CA GLY A 198 17.97 -5.74 -17.80
C GLY A 198 17.71 -4.24 -18.08
N SER A 199 16.93 -3.93 -19.13
CA SER A 199 16.39 -2.63 -19.54
C SER A 199 15.04 -2.29 -18.89
N SER A 200 14.43 -3.20 -18.13
CA SER A 200 13.03 -3.11 -17.68
C SER A 200 12.77 -2.03 -16.60
N GLY A 201 13.69 -1.82 -15.65
CA GLY A 201 13.44 -0.95 -14.49
C GLY A 201 13.32 0.55 -14.82
N SER A 202 14.15 1.07 -15.72
CA SER A 202 14.14 2.49 -16.10
C SER A 202 12.90 2.85 -16.93
N LYS A 203 12.45 1.95 -17.81
CA LYS A 203 11.19 2.08 -18.54
C LYS A 203 10.01 2.10 -17.58
N GLN A 204 10.00 1.20 -16.60
CA GLN A 204 8.91 1.12 -15.64
C GLN A 204 8.83 2.35 -14.74
N PHE A 205 9.99 2.89 -14.35
CA PHE A 205 10.06 4.17 -13.65
C PHE A 205 9.45 5.30 -14.49
N GLY A 206 9.77 5.38 -15.79
CA GLY A 206 9.19 6.38 -16.69
C GLY A 206 7.66 6.25 -16.82
N ILE A 207 7.14 5.03 -16.88
CA ILE A 207 5.69 4.76 -16.93
C ILE A 207 5.01 5.19 -15.62
N ALA A 208 5.58 4.83 -14.48
CA ALA A 208 5.07 5.21 -13.17
C ALA A 208 5.13 6.73 -12.92
N TYR A 209 6.23 7.37 -13.33
CA TYR A 209 6.37 8.83 -13.30
C TYR A 209 5.32 9.52 -14.17
N ASP A 210 5.11 9.01 -15.38
CA ASP A 210 4.06 9.51 -16.26
C ASP A 210 2.65 9.39 -15.64
N ALA A 211 2.39 8.33 -14.86
CA ALA A 211 1.11 8.12 -14.19
C ALA A 211 0.83 9.11 -13.03
N LEU A 212 1.85 9.82 -12.54
CA LEU A 212 1.67 10.94 -11.60
C LEU A 212 1.13 12.20 -12.27
N SER A 213 1.19 12.28 -13.61
CA SER A 213 0.65 13.41 -14.36
C SER A 213 -0.87 13.31 -14.49
N LEU A 214 -1.57 14.38 -14.14
CA LEU A 214 -3.03 14.48 -14.26
C LEU A 214 -3.54 14.35 -15.70
N ASN A 215 -2.66 14.51 -16.69
CA ASN A 215 -2.99 14.38 -18.11
C ASN A 215 -2.96 12.93 -18.62
N LYS A 216 -2.47 11.96 -17.82
CA LYS A 216 -2.25 10.56 -18.21
C LYS A 216 -2.93 9.58 -17.24
N LEU A 217 -4.22 9.84 -16.93
CA LEU A 217 -4.99 9.05 -15.98
C LEU A 217 -5.21 7.59 -16.41
N ASP A 218 -5.16 7.31 -17.71
CA ASP A 218 -5.23 5.97 -18.30
C ASP A 218 -4.10 5.05 -17.81
N LYS A 219 -2.89 5.60 -17.68
CA LYS A 219 -1.74 4.89 -17.11
C LYS A 219 -1.97 4.59 -15.63
N LEU A 220 -2.50 5.57 -14.90
CA LEU A 220 -2.81 5.40 -13.49
C LEU A 220 -3.88 4.32 -13.27
N GLU A 221 -4.96 4.33 -14.04
CA GLU A 221 -6.02 3.30 -13.99
C GLU A 221 -5.44 1.91 -14.27
N THR A 222 -4.53 1.80 -15.24
CA THR A 222 -3.81 0.54 -15.52
C THR A 222 -3.01 0.08 -14.30
N GLY A 223 -2.31 1.01 -13.64
CA GLY A 223 -1.61 0.75 -12.39
C GLY A 223 -2.52 0.30 -11.27
N MET A 224 -3.66 0.96 -11.07
CA MET A 224 -4.65 0.57 -10.05
C MET A 224 -5.18 -0.84 -10.29
N ARG A 225 -5.47 -1.22 -11.55
CA ARG A 225 -5.86 -2.59 -11.91
C ARG A 225 -4.76 -3.61 -11.61
N GLN A 226 -3.48 -3.26 -11.79
CA GLN A 226 -2.36 -4.10 -11.40
C GLN A 226 -2.24 -4.23 -9.87
N ALA A 227 -2.42 -3.12 -9.14
CA ALA A 227 -2.42 -3.12 -7.68
C ALA A 227 -3.47 -4.06 -7.09
N ILE A 228 -4.68 -4.10 -7.67
CA ILE A 228 -5.73 -5.07 -7.29
C ILE A 228 -5.24 -6.52 -7.45
N LYS A 229 -4.52 -6.84 -8.54
CA LYS A 229 -3.97 -8.18 -8.74
C LYS A 229 -2.92 -8.54 -7.67
N VAL A 230 -2.02 -7.61 -7.37
CA VAL A 230 -1.00 -7.78 -6.32
C VAL A 230 -1.68 -7.98 -4.96
N GLN A 231 -2.67 -7.17 -4.60
CA GLN A 231 -3.36 -7.31 -3.31
C GLN A 231 -4.14 -8.61 -3.18
N ARG A 232 -4.77 -9.08 -4.27
CA ARG A 232 -5.41 -10.40 -4.30
C ARG A 232 -4.39 -11.52 -4.09
N ALA A 233 -3.20 -11.42 -4.70
CA ALA A 233 -2.10 -12.35 -4.49
C ALA A 233 -1.61 -12.33 -3.03
N VAL A 234 -1.44 -11.14 -2.42
CA VAL A 234 -1.11 -10.99 -0.99
C VAL A 234 -2.12 -11.72 -0.12
N LEU A 235 -3.42 -11.48 -0.33
CA LEU A 235 -4.46 -12.11 0.48
C LEU A 235 -4.48 -13.63 0.31
N ARG A 236 -4.39 -14.14 -0.92
CA ARG A 236 -4.42 -15.59 -1.21
C ARG A 236 -3.24 -16.31 -0.60
N GLN A 237 -2.02 -15.87 -0.92
CA GLN A 237 -0.80 -16.45 -0.36
C GLN A 237 -0.76 -16.30 1.16
N GLY A 238 -1.22 -15.16 1.67
CA GLY A 238 -1.24 -14.90 3.11
C GLY A 238 -2.21 -15.84 3.83
N SER A 239 -3.42 -15.98 3.29
CA SER A 239 -4.43 -16.92 3.79
C SER A 239 -3.92 -18.35 3.80
N THR A 240 -3.27 -18.80 2.72
CA THR A 240 -2.65 -20.12 2.64
C THR A 240 -1.56 -20.29 3.70
N ALA A 241 -0.65 -19.32 3.86
CA ALA A 241 0.42 -19.37 4.85
C ALA A 241 -0.10 -19.38 6.31
N ILE A 242 -1.24 -18.73 6.58
CA ILE A 242 -1.85 -18.66 7.92
C ILE A 242 -2.63 -19.92 8.28
N THR A 243 -3.25 -20.57 7.29
CA THR A 243 -4.14 -21.72 7.48
C THR A 243 -3.39 -23.05 7.41
N LYS A 244 -2.40 -23.17 6.51
CA LYS A 244 -1.58 -24.37 6.34
C LYS A 244 -0.56 -24.48 7.48
N LYS A 245 -0.66 -25.57 8.24
CA LYS A 245 0.25 -25.83 9.36
C LYS A 245 1.69 -25.98 8.83
N GLY A 246 2.63 -25.29 9.48
CA GLY A 246 4.05 -25.39 9.18
C GLY A 246 4.55 -24.49 8.04
N SER A 247 3.69 -23.72 7.36
CA SER A 247 4.13 -22.74 6.34
C SER A 247 4.94 -21.60 6.96
N ILE A 248 4.53 -21.12 8.14
CA ILE A 248 5.27 -20.12 8.92
C ILE A 248 6.11 -20.85 9.96
N ARG A 249 7.43 -20.76 9.83
CA ARG A 249 8.39 -21.36 10.77
C ARG A 249 8.76 -20.31 11.80
N SER A 250 8.55 -20.62 13.08
CA SER A 250 8.84 -19.70 14.18
C SER A 250 10.10 -20.14 14.92
N GLY A 251 11.17 -19.34 14.82
CA GLY A 251 12.36 -19.48 15.64
C GLY A 251 12.26 -18.72 16.96
N SER A 252 13.35 -18.72 17.73
CA SER A 252 13.47 -17.93 18.97
C SER A 252 13.46 -16.43 18.68
N LYS A 253 14.32 -15.97 17.77
CA LYS A 253 14.56 -14.56 17.41
C LYS A 253 13.55 -14.02 16.40
N PHE A 254 13.29 -14.75 15.31
CA PHE A 254 12.41 -14.32 14.22
C PHE A 254 11.54 -15.47 13.69
N ARG A 255 10.56 -15.11 12.86
CA ARG A 255 9.78 -16.05 12.03
C ARG A 255 10.26 -15.97 10.59
N TRP A 256 10.09 -17.04 9.84
CA TRP A 256 10.29 -16.98 8.40
C TRP A 256 9.21 -17.75 7.65
N VAL A 257 8.96 -17.31 6.42
CA VAL A 257 7.98 -17.89 5.50
C VAL A 257 8.56 -17.91 4.10
N LYS A 258 8.42 -19.05 3.42
CA LYS A 258 8.72 -19.19 2.01
C LYS A 258 7.41 -19.11 1.23
N LEU A 259 7.37 -18.30 0.17
CA LEU A 259 6.22 -18.26 -0.74
C LEU A 259 6.09 -19.60 -1.46
N GLU A 260 4.85 -20.08 -1.57
CA GLU A 260 4.57 -21.30 -2.33
C GLU A 260 4.71 -21.00 -3.82
N ASP A 261 5.23 -21.95 -4.60
CA ASP A 261 5.36 -21.75 -6.05
C ASP A 261 3.98 -21.70 -6.71
N SER A 262 3.64 -20.56 -7.29
CA SER A 262 2.31 -20.26 -7.82
C SER A 262 2.36 -19.11 -8.82
N ALA A 263 1.27 -18.91 -9.57
CA ALA A 263 1.13 -17.73 -10.42
C ALA A 263 1.21 -16.40 -9.64
N ASP A 264 0.75 -16.40 -8.37
CA ASP A 264 0.80 -15.25 -7.48
C ASP A 264 2.25 -14.89 -7.09
N THR A 265 3.17 -15.85 -7.10
CA THR A 265 4.59 -15.65 -6.76
C THR A 265 5.25 -14.67 -7.71
N LYS A 266 4.88 -14.67 -9.00
CA LYS A 266 5.37 -13.70 -9.99
C LYS A 266 5.03 -12.27 -9.59
N LEU A 267 3.84 -12.05 -9.04
CA LEU A 267 3.36 -10.73 -8.61
C LEU A 267 4.00 -10.26 -7.30
N LEU A 268 4.39 -11.21 -6.44
CA LEU A 268 5.00 -10.93 -5.14
C LEU A 268 6.53 -10.97 -5.16
N CYS A 269 7.16 -11.37 -6.28
CA CYS A 269 8.62 -11.40 -6.46
C CYS A 269 9.21 -10.00 -6.72
N HIS A 270 8.69 -8.98 -6.05
CA HIS A 270 9.24 -7.64 -6.00
C HIS A 270 9.43 -7.24 -4.53
N PRO A 271 10.53 -6.57 -4.14
CA PRO A 271 10.83 -6.29 -2.73
C PRO A 271 9.69 -5.59 -1.99
N GLN A 272 9.07 -4.58 -2.61
CA GLN A 272 7.96 -3.84 -2.02
C GLN A 272 6.67 -4.69 -1.89
N ALA A 273 6.32 -5.47 -2.90
CA ALA A 273 5.16 -6.37 -2.86
C ALA A 273 5.34 -7.47 -1.79
N LEU A 274 6.55 -8.01 -1.67
CA LEU A 274 6.90 -8.99 -0.64
C LEU A 274 6.87 -8.38 0.77
N THR A 275 7.27 -7.11 0.90
CA THR A 275 7.18 -6.35 2.15
C THR A 275 5.72 -6.19 2.59
N LYS A 276 4.82 -5.79 1.68
CA LYS A 276 3.36 -5.70 1.94
C LYS A 276 2.77 -7.04 2.39
N PHE A 277 3.16 -8.13 1.72
CA PHE A 277 2.77 -9.48 2.10
C PHE A 277 3.20 -9.82 3.54
N GLY A 278 4.43 -9.48 3.93
CA GLY A 278 4.88 -9.77 5.28
C GLY A 278 4.22 -8.91 6.36
N TYR A 279 3.92 -7.63 6.09
CA TYR A 279 3.11 -6.83 7.03
C TYR A 279 1.72 -7.45 7.23
N PHE A 280 1.05 -7.89 6.17
CA PHE A 280 -0.22 -8.60 6.26
C PHE A 280 -0.12 -9.84 7.16
N LEU A 281 0.93 -10.65 7.00
CA LEU A 281 1.15 -11.83 7.85
C LEU A 281 1.42 -11.46 9.31
N MET A 282 2.21 -10.43 9.57
CA MET A 282 2.50 -9.98 10.94
C MET A 282 1.23 -9.51 11.64
N ASP A 283 0.39 -8.73 10.96
CA ASP A 283 -0.90 -8.29 11.48
C ASP A 283 -1.85 -9.48 11.70
N ALA A 284 -1.93 -10.42 10.76
CA ALA A 284 -2.76 -11.61 10.90
C ALA A 284 -2.33 -12.50 12.09
N LEU A 285 -1.02 -12.66 12.29
CA LEU A 285 -0.47 -13.40 13.42
C LEU A 285 -0.76 -12.69 14.76
N ARG A 286 -0.67 -11.36 14.78
CA ARG A 286 -1.04 -10.54 15.95
C ARG A 286 -2.51 -10.76 16.32
N GLU A 287 -3.42 -10.70 15.36
CA GLU A 287 -4.87 -10.92 15.58
C GLU A 287 -5.20 -12.38 15.96
N LYS A 288 -4.30 -13.33 15.66
CA LYS A 288 -4.34 -14.71 16.17
C LYS A 288 -3.78 -14.85 17.60
N GLY A 289 -3.28 -13.79 18.21
CA GLY A 289 -2.70 -13.80 19.56
C GLY A 289 -1.23 -14.23 19.60
N ALA A 290 -0.53 -14.29 18.46
CA ALA A 290 0.88 -14.62 18.45
C ALA A 290 1.72 -13.43 18.95
N ARG A 291 2.77 -13.71 19.73
CA ARG A 291 3.73 -12.68 20.16
C ARG A 291 4.35 -11.98 18.94
N MET A 292 4.52 -10.67 18.98
CA MET A 292 5.24 -9.95 17.92
C MET A 292 6.70 -10.44 17.84
N LYS A 293 7.11 -10.88 16.65
CA LYS A 293 8.50 -11.21 16.31
C LYS A 293 8.77 -10.69 14.89
N PRO A 294 10.02 -10.31 14.57
CA PRO A 294 10.41 -10.01 13.20
C PRO A 294 10.09 -11.18 12.26
N LEU A 295 9.78 -10.87 11.01
CA LEU A 295 9.40 -11.83 9.98
C LEU A 295 10.36 -11.72 8.79
N ILE A 296 10.81 -12.86 8.28
CA ILE A 296 11.57 -12.97 7.04
C ILE A 296 10.68 -13.60 5.98
N CYS A 297 10.51 -12.92 4.87
CA CYS A 297 9.82 -13.45 3.71
C CYS A 297 10.84 -13.85 2.64
N VAL A 298 10.72 -15.07 2.13
CA VAL A 298 11.61 -15.66 1.13
C VAL A 298 10.83 -15.95 -0.14
N CYS A 299 11.25 -15.38 -1.25
CA CYS A 299 10.64 -15.57 -2.56
C CYS A 299 11.68 -16.02 -3.58
N TYR A 300 11.44 -17.15 -4.24
CA TYR A 300 12.32 -17.67 -5.29
C TYR A 300 11.94 -17.03 -6.62
N THR A 301 12.94 -16.57 -7.36
CA THR A 301 12.72 -16.13 -8.75
C THR A 301 12.32 -17.32 -9.63
N GLN A 302 11.69 -17.07 -10.78
CA GLN A 302 11.17 -18.13 -11.66
C GLN A 302 12.23 -19.13 -12.12
N GLU A 303 13.46 -18.66 -12.36
CA GLU A 303 14.59 -19.52 -12.73
C GLU A 303 15.19 -20.27 -11.54
N GLN A 304 14.72 -19.99 -10.31
CA GLN A 304 15.23 -20.51 -9.04
C GLN A 304 16.75 -20.37 -8.85
N LYS A 305 17.43 -19.51 -9.62
CA LYS A 305 18.85 -19.19 -9.44
C LYS A 305 19.04 -18.21 -8.30
N LYS A 306 18.18 -17.19 -8.25
CA LYS A 306 18.21 -16.11 -7.26
C LYS A 306 16.99 -16.16 -6.35
N VAL A 307 17.18 -15.69 -5.12
CA VAL A 307 16.17 -15.64 -4.06
C VAL A 307 16.13 -14.24 -3.50
N LEU A 308 14.94 -13.65 -3.50
CA LEU A 308 14.67 -12.39 -2.81
C LEU A 308 14.28 -12.70 -1.36
N ILE A 309 15.00 -12.07 -0.43
CA ILE A 309 14.74 -12.15 1.00
C ILE A 309 14.46 -10.75 1.53
N VAL A 310 13.37 -10.62 2.27
CA VAL A 310 12.92 -9.36 2.86
C VAL A 310 12.75 -9.56 4.37
N GLY A 311 13.44 -8.73 5.16
CA GLY A 311 13.38 -8.72 6.62
C GLY A 311 12.45 -7.62 7.13
N ILE A 312 11.41 -7.99 7.88
CA ILE A 312 10.33 -7.08 8.29
C ILE A 312 10.24 -7.07 9.80
N CYS A 313 10.30 -5.86 10.37
CA CYS A 313 10.05 -5.62 11.78
C CYS A 313 8.62 -5.13 12.00
N GLY A 314 8.17 -5.12 13.25
CA GLY A 314 6.89 -4.50 13.58
C GLY A 314 6.86 -3.03 13.17
N LYS A 315 5.65 -2.48 13.01
CA LYS A 315 5.46 -1.05 12.68
C LYS A 315 6.35 -0.16 13.56
N PRO A 316 6.99 0.87 13.00
CA PRO A 316 7.79 1.79 13.78
C PRO A 316 6.98 2.35 14.95
N ARG A 317 7.62 2.55 16.10
CA ARG A 317 6.99 3.20 17.27
C ARG A 317 7.64 4.54 17.50
N LEU A 318 6.85 5.52 17.92
CA LEU A 318 7.39 6.83 18.28
C LEU A 318 8.40 6.67 19.42
N GLY A 319 9.60 7.21 19.26
CA GLY A 319 10.69 7.08 20.23
C GLY A 319 11.43 5.74 20.23
N ALA A 320 11.17 4.85 19.25
CA ALA A 320 11.98 3.66 19.07
C ALA A 320 13.44 4.04 18.77
N VAL A 321 14.36 3.62 19.64
CA VAL A 321 15.80 3.92 19.53
C VAL A 321 16.45 3.14 18.38
N GLN A 322 15.87 2.00 17.99
CA GLN A 322 16.45 1.09 17.01
C GLN A 322 15.48 0.86 15.85
N GLY A 323 15.96 1.13 14.64
CA GLY A 323 15.25 0.85 13.39
C GLY A 323 15.30 -0.64 13.02
N ASN A 324 15.06 -0.93 11.74
CA ASN A 324 15.10 -2.31 11.25
C ASN A 324 16.54 -2.87 11.29
N ALA A 325 16.81 -3.77 12.24
CA ALA A 325 18.13 -4.38 12.43
C ALA A 325 18.54 -5.35 11.31
N PHE A 326 17.60 -5.78 10.45
CA PHE A 326 17.90 -6.71 9.37
C PHE A 326 18.91 -6.18 8.37
N GLY A 327 19.01 -4.86 8.14
CA GLY A 327 19.94 -4.36 7.14
C GLY A 327 21.41 -4.59 7.48
N ILE A 328 21.79 -4.41 8.75
CA ILE A 328 23.15 -4.71 9.22
C ILE A 328 23.36 -6.23 9.28
N ALA A 329 22.35 -6.96 9.78
CA ALA A 329 22.44 -8.40 9.96
C ALA A 329 22.52 -9.16 8.62
N PHE A 330 21.79 -8.72 7.59
CA PHE A 330 21.82 -9.30 6.24
C PHE A 330 23.17 -9.10 5.59
N ARG A 331 23.71 -7.87 5.63
CA ARG A 331 25.06 -7.60 5.10
C ARG A 331 26.12 -8.47 5.78
N SER A 332 26.17 -8.45 7.11
CA SER A 332 27.18 -9.23 7.85
C SER A 332 27.03 -10.74 7.63
N ALA A 333 25.80 -11.27 7.57
CA ALA A 333 25.57 -12.68 7.29
C ALA A 333 25.94 -13.07 5.85
N ALA A 334 25.74 -12.19 4.87
CA ALA A 334 26.08 -12.44 3.47
C ALA A 334 27.60 -12.34 3.21
N GLU A 335 28.30 -11.42 3.88
CA GLU A 335 29.76 -11.31 3.82
C GLU A 335 30.44 -12.58 4.38
N GLU A 336 29.93 -13.14 5.48
CA GLU A 336 30.49 -14.35 6.10
C GLU A 336 30.21 -15.64 5.32
N THR A 337 29.13 -15.68 4.53
CA THR A 337 28.87 -16.84 3.67
C THR A 337 29.73 -16.85 2.41
N GLY A 338 30.34 -15.72 2.05
CA GLY A 338 31.15 -15.56 0.83
C GLY A 338 30.35 -15.73 -0.47
N ALA A 339 29.01 -15.68 -0.39
CA ALA A 339 28.14 -15.89 -1.54
C ALA A 339 27.95 -14.60 -2.35
N GLU A 340 27.66 -14.72 -3.64
CA GLU A 340 27.23 -13.57 -4.44
C GLU A 340 25.87 -13.07 -3.93
N TYR A 341 25.81 -11.80 -3.59
CA TYR A 341 24.62 -11.15 -3.09
C TYR A 341 24.43 -9.77 -3.71
N PHE A 342 23.18 -9.31 -3.77
CA PHE A 342 22.83 -7.95 -4.12
C PHE A 342 22.07 -7.31 -2.95
N HIS A 343 22.70 -6.31 -2.34
CA HIS A 343 22.22 -5.59 -1.14
C HIS A 343 22.35 -4.06 -1.31
N GLU A 344 22.33 -3.58 -2.56
CA GLU A 344 22.33 -2.14 -2.89
C GLU A 344 20.93 -1.69 -3.30
N LEU A 345 19.94 -2.11 -2.51
CA LEU A 345 18.55 -1.73 -2.72
C LEU A 345 18.22 -0.46 -1.93
N PHE A 346 17.10 0.19 -2.29
CA PHE A 346 16.60 1.39 -1.60
C PHE A 346 16.35 1.17 -0.11
N GLU A 347 16.01 -0.05 0.29
CA GLU A 347 15.84 -0.45 1.68
C GLU A 347 16.93 -1.45 2.07
N SER A 348 17.60 -1.17 3.20
CA SER A 348 18.67 -2.04 3.70
C SER A 348 18.17 -3.42 4.12
N SER A 349 16.89 -3.59 4.40
CA SER A 349 16.30 -4.87 4.83
C SER A 349 15.90 -5.79 3.68
N TRP A 350 16.37 -5.53 2.47
CA TRP A 350 16.16 -6.36 1.28
C TRP A 350 17.48 -6.91 0.79
N ILE A 351 17.51 -8.20 0.46
CA ILE A 351 18.70 -8.85 -0.10
C ILE A 351 18.31 -9.85 -1.17
N VAL A 352 19.09 -9.92 -2.24
CA VAL A 352 18.98 -11.00 -3.23
C VAL A 352 20.22 -11.88 -3.12
N LEU A 353 20.01 -13.19 -3.03
CA LEU A 353 21.06 -14.20 -2.86
C LEU A 353 20.94 -15.29 -3.91
N GLU A 354 22.01 -16.04 -4.17
CA GLU A 354 21.90 -17.30 -4.86
C GLU A 354 21.18 -18.36 -4.01
N THR A 355 20.38 -19.21 -4.66
CA THR A 355 19.60 -20.27 -3.97
C THR A 355 20.46 -21.19 -3.11
N VAL A 356 21.68 -21.50 -3.56
CA VAL A 356 22.62 -22.39 -2.84
C VAL A 356 23.06 -21.81 -1.49
N ALA A 357 23.09 -20.49 -1.36
CA ALA A 357 23.56 -19.79 -0.17
C ALA A 357 22.48 -19.56 0.89
N VAL A 358 21.19 -19.81 0.57
CA VAL A 358 20.08 -19.47 1.48
C VAL A 358 20.18 -20.19 2.82
N ASN A 359 20.54 -21.48 2.84
CA ASN A 359 20.60 -22.25 4.07
C ASN A 359 21.73 -21.78 5.00
N SER A 360 22.94 -21.58 4.46
CA SER A 360 24.08 -21.06 5.23
C SER A 360 23.81 -19.65 5.72
N PHE A 361 23.21 -18.80 4.89
CA PHE A 361 22.77 -17.45 5.24
C PHE A 361 21.79 -17.44 6.41
N MET A 362 20.72 -18.26 6.36
CA MET A 362 19.71 -18.31 7.44
C MET A 362 20.29 -18.79 8.78
N ILE A 363 21.28 -19.70 8.74
CA ILE A 363 22.01 -20.15 9.94
C ILE A 363 22.80 -18.98 10.53
N ARG A 364 23.63 -18.32 9.73
CA ARG A 364 24.45 -17.15 10.17
C ARG A 364 23.59 -16.00 10.67
N LEU A 365 22.50 -15.71 9.99
CA LEU A 365 21.57 -14.66 10.39
C LEU A 365 20.99 -14.89 11.78
N THR A 366 20.77 -16.16 12.17
CA THR A 366 20.29 -16.50 13.52
C THR A 366 21.30 -16.12 14.59
N GLU A 367 22.60 -16.14 14.29
CA GLU A 367 23.65 -15.70 15.21
C GLU A 367 23.67 -14.15 15.31
N LYS A 368 23.51 -13.47 14.17
CA LYS A 368 23.69 -12.00 14.04
C LYS A 368 22.51 -11.14 14.48
N LEU A 369 21.28 -11.65 14.41
CA LEU A 369 20.12 -10.89 14.90
C LEU A 369 20.17 -10.85 16.43
N LEU A 370 20.49 -9.71 17.03
CA LEU A 370 20.48 -9.53 18.50
C LEU A 370 19.08 -9.20 19.01
#